data_AF-A0A954A1N0-F1
#
_entry.id   AF-A0A954A1N0-F1
#
_cell.length_a   1.000
_cell.length_b   1.000
_cell.length_c   1.000
_cell.angle_alpha   90.00
_cell.angle_beta   90.00
_cell.angle_gamma   90.00
#
_symmetry.space_group_name_H-M   'P 1'
#
loop_
_entity.id
_entity.type
_entity.pdbx_description
1 polymer ?
#
loop_
_entity_poly.entity_id
_entity_poly.type
_entity_poly.pdbx_seq_one_letter_code
_entity_poly.pdbx_strand_id
1 'polypeptide(L)'
;MISGPAVLHRACPAKLNLGLEVVRRRPDGYHELDTVFQELELADDLWASRSDEPGVHLEMTSEVGDDAAGRAVVAGDDNLVVRAARAVLDEVGRRSVVIGPPGLRFALHKRIPAGAGLGGGSSDAAAALVLTDALLGARLPPARLASLALGLGADVPFFLVGGTARGVGVGEVLQSLPAPTAWEYLAAPTVRLRDGGGVPGAGSAAGSGFRLPGQRCNVSGSRRPGWVRRPVPERSRGARPAHPPRTREAPRCPAPGRGA
;
A
#
# COMPACT_ATOMS: atom_id res chain seq x y z
N MET A 1 -23.32 21.70 -18.42
CA MET A 1 -22.17 20.79 -18.59
C MET A 1 -22.24 19.77 -17.47
N ILE A 2 -22.70 18.55 -17.76
CA ILE A 2 -22.70 17.46 -16.78
C ILE A 2 -21.26 16.92 -16.81
N SER A 3 -20.44 17.27 -15.82
CA SER A 3 -19.14 16.61 -15.64
C SER A 3 -19.40 15.10 -15.55
N GLY A 4 -18.65 14.32 -16.32
CA GLY A 4 -18.67 12.85 -16.18
C GLY A 4 -18.41 12.44 -14.72
N PRO A 5 -18.77 11.21 -14.33
CA PRO A 5 -18.59 10.75 -12.97
C PRO A 5 -17.11 10.89 -12.56
N ALA A 6 -16.87 11.46 -11.38
CA ALA A 6 -15.52 11.63 -10.86
C ALA A 6 -14.86 10.25 -10.71
N VAL A 7 -13.71 10.08 -11.39
CA VAL A 7 -12.86 8.89 -11.24
C VAL A 7 -11.74 9.25 -10.29
N LEU A 8 -11.62 8.51 -9.19
CA LEU A 8 -10.54 8.62 -8.22
C LEU A 8 -9.51 7.53 -8.48
N HIS A 9 -8.24 7.82 -8.22
CA HIS A 9 -7.12 6.89 -8.38
C HIS A 9 -6.29 6.85 -7.11
N ARG A 10 -5.77 5.66 -6.79
CA ARG A 10 -4.76 5.48 -5.75
C ARG A 10 -3.77 4.39 -6.17
N ALA A 11 -2.48 4.65 -5.97
CA ALA A 11 -1.46 3.63 -6.02
C ALA A 11 -1.55 2.74 -4.75
N CYS A 12 -1.33 1.45 -4.94
CA CYS A 12 -1.41 0.43 -3.90
C CYS A 12 -0.01 -0.19 -3.71
N PRO A 13 0.87 0.43 -2.91
CA PRO A 13 2.25 -0.02 -2.77
C PRO A 13 2.35 -1.39 -2.08
N ALA A 14 3.40 -2.13 -2.41
CA ALA A 14 3.81 -3.32 -1.69
C ALA A 14 4.47 -2.94 -0.36
N LYS A 15 4.68 -3.95 0.49
CA LYS A 15 5.49 -3.82 1.71
C LYS A 15 6.51 -4.94 1.86
N LEU A 16 7.47 -4.72 2.74
CA LEU A 16 8.33 -5.72 3.36
C LEU A 16 8.23 -5.64 4.87
N ASN A 17 8.60 -6.74 5.53
CA ASN A 17 8.88 -6.76 6.95
C ASN A 17 10.42 -6.77 7.09
N LEU A 18 11.02 -5.64 7.49
CA LEU A 18 12.46 -5.51 7.70
C LEU A 18 12.96 -6.36 8.87
N GLY A 19 12.07 -6.59 9.82
CA GLY A 19 12.22 -7.57 10.89
C GLY A 19 10.84 -8.04 11.33
N LEU A 20 10.74 -9.30 11.74
CA LEU A 20 9.52 -9.89 12.30
C LEU A 20 9.91 -10.84 13.42
N GLU A 21 9.37 -10.57 14.60
CA GLU A 21 9.46 -11.43 15.77
C GLU A 21 8.06 -11.90 16.16
N VAL A 22 7.91 -13.20 16.37
CA VAL A 22 6.71 -13.79 16.96
C VAL A 22 6.91 -13.79 18.47
N VAL A 23 6.26 -12.84 19.15
CA VAL A 23 6.40 -12.64 20.61
C VAL A 23 5.79 -13.83 21.37
N ARG A 24 4.57 -14.21 21.00
CA ARG A 24 3.86 -15.37 21.58
C ARG A 24 2.69 -15.80 20.73
N ARG A 25 2.21 -17.03 20.94
CA ARG A 25 0.91 -17.46 20.45
C ARG A 25 -0.20 -16.97 21.38
N ARG A 26 -1.28 -16.46 20.81
CA ARG A 26 -2.46 -15.98 21.52
C ARG A 26 -3.49 -17.10 21.72
N PRO A 27 -4.38 -16.99 22.73
CA PRO A 27 -5.45 -17.97 22.95
C PRO A 27 -6.47 -18.05 21.82
N ASP A 28 -6.64 -16.97 21.05
CA ASP A 28 -7.52 -16.88 19.88
C ASP A 28 -6.93 -17.54 18.61
N GLY A 29 -5.77 -18.18 18.73
CA GLY A 29 -5.10 -18.86 17.63
C GLY A 29 -4.19 -17.97 16.79
N TYR A 30 -4.19 -16.65 16.99
CA TYR A 30 -3.27 -15.72 16.32
C TYR A 30 -1.89 -15.71 17.01
N HIS A 31 -0.95 -15.02 16.40
CA HIS A 31 0.35 -14.73 16.98
C HIS A 31 0.44 -13.25 17.31
N GLU A 32 0.95 -12.93 18.49
CA GLU A 32 1.42 -11.59 18.79
C GLU A 32 2.78 -11.40 18.13
N LEU A 33 2.92 -10.29 17.40
CA LEU A 33 4.04 -9.94 16.55
C LEU A 33 4.65 -8.62 17.01
N ASP A 34 5.94 -8.48 16.78
CA ASP A 34 6.67 -7.22 16.74
C ASP A 34 7.42 -7.16 15.41
N THR A 35 7.08 -6.19 14.57
CA THR A 35 7.59 -6.13 13.21
C THR A 35 7.85 -4.70 12.77
N VAL A 36 8.80 -4.52 11.85
CA VAL A 36 9.02 -3.25 11.17
C VAL A 36 8.58 -3.40 9.72
N PHE A 37 7.52 -2.71 9.35
CA PHE A 37 7.03 -2.63 7.99
C PHE A 37 7.74 -1.52 7.22
N GLN A 38 7.98 -1.78 5.93
CA GLN A 38 8.52 -0.83 4.97
C GLN A 38 7.70 -0.88 3.69
N GLU A 39 7.13 0.25 3.29
CA GLU A 39 6.47 0.45 2.00
C GLU A 39 7.50 0.45 0.85
N LEU A 40 7.12 -0.10 -0.30
CA LEU A 40 7.94 -0.17 -1.50
C LEU A 40 7.36 0.70 -2.63
N GLU A 41 8.22 1.06 -3.59
CA GLU A 41 7.79 1.73 -4.82
C GLU A 41 7.00 0.81 -5.77
N LEU A 42 7.17 -0.51 -5.67
CA LEU A 42 6.37 -1.47 -6.43
C LEU A 42 4.90 -1.35 -5.98
N ALA A 43 4.01 -1.00 -6.91
CA ALA A 43 2.60 -0.77 -6.61
C ALA A 43 1.65 -1.33 -7.67
N ASP A 44 0.48 -1.78 -7.21
CA ASP A 44 -0.71 -1.92 -8.04
C ASP A 44 -1.38 -0.55 -8.25
N ASP A 45 -2.30 -0.45 -9.20
CA ASP A 45 -3.10 0.75 -9.42
C ASP A 45 -4.60 0.44 -9.27
N LEU A 46 -5.29 1.24 -8.46
CA LEU A 46 -6.73 1.12 -8.23
C LEU A 46 -7.45 2.41 -8.61
N TRP A 47 -8.42 2.29 -9.51
CA TRP A 47 -9.36 3.35 -9.85
C TRP A 47 -10.74 3.03 -9.31
N ALA A 48 -11.47 4.06 -8.90
CA ALA A 48 -12.83 3.94 -8.40
C ALA A 48 -13.73 5.06 -8.92
N SER A 49 -14.97 4.74 -9.26
CA SER A 49 -16.00 5.71 -9.62
C SER A 49 -17.37 5.27 -9.10
N ARG A 50 -18.34 6.19 -9.09
CA ARG A 50 -19.75 5.82 -8.92
C ARG A 50 -20.25 5.07 -10.16
N SER A 51 -21.22 4.19 -9.94
CA SER A 51 -21.94 3.44 -10.97
C SER A 51 -23.43 3.69 -10.82
N ASP A 52 -24.15 3.71 -11.95
CA ASP A 52 -25.61 3.75 -11.97
C ASP A 52 -26.20 2.34 -11.70
N GLU A 53 -25.41 1.30 -11.94
CA GLU A 53 -25.76 -0.08 -11.58
C GLU A 53 -25.53 -0.32 -10.07
N PRO A 54 -26.53 -0.82 -9.32
CA PRO A 54 -26.38 -1.11 -7.91
C PRO A 54 -25.35 -2.20 -7.63
N GLY A 55 -24.57 -2.02 -6.56
CA GLY A 55 -23.58 -3.00 -6.11
C GLY A 55 -22.14 -2.54 -6.31
N VAL A 56 -21.20 -3.46 -6.08
CA VAL A 56 -19.77 -3.21 -6.24
C VAL A 56 -19.27 -4.06 -7.40
N HIS A 57 -18.81 -3.40 -8.45
CA HIS A 57 -18.30 -4.03 -9.67
C HIS A 57 -16.78 -3.86 -9.71
N LEU A 58 -16.05 -4.95 -9.93
CA LEU A 58 -14.60 -4.95 -10.00
C LEU A 58 -14.14 -5.55 -11.33
N GLU A 59 -13.38 -4.76 -12.09
CA GLU A 59 -12.65 -5.19 -13.27
C GLU A 59 -11.16 -5.29 -12.94
N MET A 60 -10.49 -6.33 -13.45
CA MET A 60 -9.10 -6.60 -13.09
C MET A 60 -8.24 -6.91 -14.31
N THR A 61 -7.01 -6.39 -14.29
CA THR A 61 -5.94 -6.75 -15.23
C THR A 61 -4.68 -7.09 -14.45
N SER A 62 -3.79 -7.91 -15.01
CA SER A 62 -2.56 -8.36 -14.34
C SER A 62 -1.39 -8.41 -15.32
N GLU A 63 -0.25 -7.81 -14.96
CA GLU A 63 1.02 -7.95 -15.70
C GLU A 63 1.78 -9.23 -15.31
N VAL A 64 1.46 -9.82 -14.16
CA VAL A 64 2.17 -10.96 -13.57
C VAL A 64 1.52 -12.31 -13.86
N GLY A 65 0.50 -12.35 -14.73
CA GLY A 65 -0.27 -13.54 -15.10
C GLY A 65 -1.13 -14.09 -13.96
N ASP A 66 -1.86 -15.17 -14.23
CA ASP A 66 -2.34 -16.07 -13.17
C ASP A 66 -1.12 -16.68 -12.48
N ASP A 67 -1.16 -16.88 -11.16
CA ASP A 67 0.01 -17.41 -10.48
C ASP A 67 0.41 -18.79 -11.04
N ALA A 68 1.68 -19.17 -10.87
CA ALA A 68 2.18 -20.49 -11.29
C ALA A 68 1.49 -21.69 -10.59
N ALA A 69 0.50 -21.44 -9.73
CA ALA A 69 -0.34 -22.45 -9.07
C ALA A 69 -1.78 -22.47 -9.63
N GLY A 70 -2.09 -21.69 -10.66
CA GLY A 70 -3.43 -21.61 -11.24
C GLY A 70 -4.47 -21.00 -10.29
N ARG A 71 -4.05 -20.35 -9.20
CA ARG A 71 -4.96 -19.56 -8.37
C ARG A 71 -5.12 -18.22 -9.04
N ALA A 72 -6.26 -18.08 -9.71
CA ALA A 72 -6.71 -16.81 -10.24
C ALA A 72 -6.58 -15.74 -9.16
N VAL A 73 -6.21 -14.54 -9.59
CA VAL A 73 -6.59 -13.31 -8.90
C VAL A 73 -8.02 -13.51 -8.37
N VAL A 74 -8.22 -13.49 -7.05
CA VAL A 74 -9.52 -13.80 -6.44
C VAL A 74 -10.54 -12.84 -7.03
N ALA A 75 -11.40 -13.35 -7.91
CA ALA A 75 -12.39 -12.57 -8.61
C ALA A 75 -13.70 -12.56 -7.82
N GLY A 76 -14.53 -11.55 -8.07
CA GLY A 76 -15.86 -11.45 -7.46
C GLY A 76 -15.83 -11.09 -5.98
N ASP A 77 -16.80 -11.62 -5.23
CA ASP A 77 -17.17 -11.17 -3.90
C ASP A 77 -16.11 -11.41 -2.80
N ASP A 78 -15.23 -12.38 -3.01
CA ASP A 78 -14.15 -12.71 -2.08
C ASP A 78 -12.95 -11.76 -2.21
N ASN A 79 -12.90 -10.94 -3.27
CA ASN A 79 -11.82 -9.97 -3.45
C ASN A 79 -11.82 -8.92 -2.34
N LEU A 80 -10.66 -8.63 -1.76
CA LEU A 80 -10.55 -7.68 -0.66
C LEU A 80 -10.97 -6.25 -1.04
N VAL A 81 -10.86 -5.83 -2.31
CA VAL A 81 -11.40 -4.54 -2.79
C VAL A 81 -12.92 -4.52 -2.66
N VAL A 82 -13.60 -5.59 -3.11
CA VAL A 82 -15.07 -5.70 -3.03
C VAL A 82 -15.51 -5.73 -1.58
N ARG A 83 -14.84 -6.52 -0.74
CA ARG A 83 -15.12 -6.60 0.71
C ARG A 83 -14.89 -5.27 1.42
N ALA A 84 -13.83 -4.53 1.07
CA ALA A 84 -13.55 -3.21 1.62
C ALA A 84 -14.62 -2.19 1.26
N ALA A 85 -15.01 -2.11 -0.02
CA ALA A 85 -16.07 -1.22 -0.47
C ALA A 85 -17.39 -1.53 0.25
N ARG A 86 -17.78 -2.81 0.35
CA ARG A 86 -18.96 -3.24 1.10
C ARG A 86 -18.89 -2.88 2.58
N ALA A 87 -17.74 -3.03 3.22
CA ALA A 87 -17.56 -2.66 4.63
C ALA A 87 -17.82 -1.16 4.88
N VAL A 88 -17.42 -0.28 3.95
CA VAL A 88 -17.74 1.15 4.01
C VAL A 88 -19.22 1.40 3.74
N LEU A 89 -19.81 0.74 2.75
CA LEU A 89 -21.24 0.85 2.43
C LEU A 89 -22.11 0.47 3.63
N ASP A 90 -21.80 -0.65 4.29
CA ASP A 90 -22.49 -1.13 5.47
C ASP A 90 -22.33 -0.15 6.65
N GLU A 91 -21.12 0.39 6.85
CA GLU A 91 -20.85 1.38 7.88
C GLU A 91 -21.66 2.67 7.66
N VAL A 92 -21.74 3.16 6.42
CA VAL A 92 -22.50 4.36 6.07
C VAL A 92 -24.00 4.11 6.18
N GLY A 93 -24.48 2.95 5.72
CA GLY A 93 -25.90 2.56 5.81
C GLY A 93 -26.40 2.43 7.25
N ARG A 94 -25.55 2.06 8.20
CA ARG A 94 -25.88 2.08 9.63
C ARG A 94 -26.04 3.49 10.20
N ARG A 95 -25.41 4.49 9.57
CA ARG A 95 -25.35 5.89 10.06
C ARG A 95 -26.34 6.81 9.37
N SER A 96 -26.88 6.41 8.22
CA SER A 96 -27.80 7.22 7.41
C SER A 96 -28.88 6.33 6.79
N VAL A 97 -30.12 6.84 6.72
CA VAL A 97 -31.19 6.19 5.94
C VAL A 97 -30.92 6.45 4.46
N VAL A 98 -30.03 5.66 3.86
CA VAL A 98 -29.77 5.70 2.41
C VAL A 98 -30.80 4.84 1.71
N ILE A 99 -31.50 5.39 0.71
CA ILE A 99 -32.42 4.63 -0.15
C ILE A 99 -31.59 3.90 -1.21
N GLY A 100 -31.35 2.60 -0.97
CA GLY A 100 -30.68 1.68 -1.89
C GLY A 100 -29.15 1.71 -1.83
N PRO A 101 -28.47 0.57 -2.08
CA PRO A 101 -27.02 0.54 -2.08
C PRO A 101 -26.48 1.32 -3.29
N PRO A 102 -25.62 2.34 -3.10
CA PRO A 102 -25.04 3.06 -4.22
C PRO A 102 -24.15 2.13 -5.06
N GLY A 103 -24.19 2.32 -6.37
CA GLY A 103 -23.31 1.62 -7.30
C GLY A 103 -21.87 2.13 -7.23
N LEU A 104 -20.90 1.22 -7.19
CA LEU A 104 -19.47 1.51 -7.24
C LEU A 104 -18.80 0.65 -8.30
N ARG A 105 -17.91 1.24 -9.10
CA ARG A 105 -17.06 0.53 -10.05
C ARG A 105 -15.60 0.72 -9.66
N PHE A 106 -14.85 -0.38 -9.67
CA PHE A 106 -13.42 -0.42 -9.46
C PHE A 106 -12.72 -1.04 -10.67
N ALA A 107 -11.58 -0.48 -11.04
CA ALA A 107 -10.64 -1.10 -11.96
C ALA A 107 -9.31 -1.28 -11.23
N LEU A 108 -8.81 -2.51 -11.17
CA LEU A 108 -7.57 -2.87 -10.47
C LEU A 108 -6.56 -3.44 -11.45
N HIS A 109 -5.40 -2.82 -11.53
CA HIS A 109 -4.28 -3.28 -12.33
C HIS A 109 -3.16 -3.83 -11.44
N LYS A 110 -2.93 -5.15 -11.52
CA LYS A 110 -2.02 -5.91 -10.66
C LYS A 110 -0.62 -6.03 -11.27
N ARG A 111 0.37 -5.57 -10.51
CA ARG A 111 1.82 -5.76 -10.71
C ARG A 111 2.47 -6.53 -9.56
N ILE A 112 1.87 -6.50 -8.36
CA ILE A 112 2.35 -7.23 -7.18
C ILE A 112 1.88 -8.69 -7.27
N PRO A 113 2.80 -9.67 -7.30
CA PRO A 113 2.42 -11.07 -7.37
C PRO A 113 1.62 -11.50 -6.13
N ALA A 114 0.46 -12.15 -6.36
CA ALA A 114 -0.34 -12.71 -5.28
C ALA A 114 0.47 -13.72 -4.45
N GLY A 115 0.26 -13.74 -3.13
CA GLY A 115 0.90 -14.69 -2.22
C GLY A 115 2.43 -14.60 -2.15
N ALA A 116 3.02 -13.45 -2.47
CA ALA A 116 4.47 -13.22 -2.36
C ALA A 116 4.92 -12.69 -0.99
N GLY A 117 4.01 -12.57 -0.01
CA GLY A 117 4.29 -11.94 1.29
C GLY A 117 4.40 -10.41 1.25
N LEU A 118 4.19 -9.80 0.08
CA LEU A 118 4.37 -8.37 -0.19
C LEU A 118 3.15 -7.49 0.16
N GLY A 119 2.08 -8.07 0.70
CA GLY A 119 0.91 -7.32 1.15
C GLY A 119 0.04 -6.69 0.05
N GLY A 120 0.23 -7.02 -1.25
CA GLY A 120 -0.49 -6.36 -2.34
C GLY A 120 -2.01 -6.36 -2.20
N GLY A 121 -2.63 -7.50 -1.87
CA GLY A 121 -4.09 -7.56 -1.64
C GLY A 121 -4.55 -6.74 -0.43
N SER A 122 -3.72 -6.63 0.62
CA SER A 122 -4.01 -5.78 1.77
C SER A 122 -3.90 -4.29 1.41
N SER A 123 -2.94 -3.92 0.57
CA SER A 123 -2.84 -2.55 0.06
C SER A 123 -4.04 -2.18 -0.81
N ASP A 124 -4.48 -3.07 -1.69
CA ASP A 124 -5.67 -2.85 -2.52
C ASP A 124 -6.92 -2.60 -1.66
N ALA A 125 -7.07 -3.39 -0.58
CA ALA A 125 -8.17 -3.25 0.36
C ALA A 125 -8.16 -1.89 1.06
N ALA A 126 -6.99 -1.45 1.56
CA ALA A 126 -6.83 -0.16 2.20
C ALA A 126 -7.11 1.01 1.23
N ALA A 127 -6.68 0.87 -0.04
CA ALA A 127 -7.01 1.83 -1.08
C ALA A 127 -8.50 1.89 -1.36
N ALA A 128 -9.17 0.73 -1.47
CA ALA A 128 -10.61 0.64 -1.68
C ALA A 128 -11.41 1.28 -0.54
N LEU A 129 -11.01 1.11 0.72
CA LEU A 129 -11.63 1.79 1.87
C LEU A 129 -11.61 3.32 1.69
N VAL A 130 -10.44 3.88 1.39
CA VAL A 130 -10.25 5.33 1.24
C VAL A 130 -10.98 5.87 0.02
N LEU A 131 -10.90 5.18 -1.12
CA LEU A 131 -11.60 5.59 -2.34
C LEU A 131 -13.12 5.54 -2.15
N THR A 132 -13.64 4.52 -1.46
CA THR A 132 -15.08 4.40 -1.19
C THR A 132 -15.57 5.51 -0.26
N ASP A 133 -14.87 5.75 0.84
CA ASP A 133 -15.20 6.84 1.77
C ASP A 133 -15.22 8.21 1.06
N ALA A 134 -14.25 8.44 0.16
CA ALA A 134 -14.15 9.65 -0.63
C ALA A 134 -15.30 9.78 -1.66
N LEU A 135 -15.61 8.73 -2.42
CA LEU A 135 -16.69 8.73 -3.42
C LEU A 135 -18.08 8.95 -2.81
N LEU A 136 -18.28 8.45 -1.59
CA LEU A 136 -19.52 8.64 -0.83
C LEU A 136 -19.53 9.97 -0.09
N GLY A 137 -18.38 10.64 0.06
CA GLY A 137 -18.23 11.82 0.89
C GLY A 137 -18.55 11.55 2.36
N ALA A 138 -18.39 10.30 2.82
CA ALA A 138 -18.82 9.87 4.14
C ALA A 138 -17.92 10.40 5.27
N ARG A 139 -16.65 10.71 4.95
CA ARG A 139 -15.67 11.33 5.86
C ARG A 139 -15.55 10.53 7.17
N LEU A 140 -15.41 9.21 7.05
CA LEU A 140 -15.26 8.33 8.20
C LEU A 140 -14.03 8.75 9.02
N PRO A 141 -14.13 8.78 10.36
CA PRO A 141 -12.98 9.08 11.21
C PRO A 141 -11.83 8.10 10.96
N PRO A 142 -10.55 8.52 11.04
CA PRO A 142 -9.40 7.64 10.82
C PRO A 142 -9.43 6.36 11.66
N ALA A 143 -9.83 6.47 12.93
CA ALA A 143 -9.96 5.30 13.82
C ALA A 143 -11.02 4.30 13.32
N ARG A 144 -12.07 4.76 12.64
CA ARG A 144 -13.09 3.88 12.08
C ARG A 144 -12.59 3.17 10.82
N LEU A 145 -11.91 3.89 9.92
CA LEU A 145 -11.25 3.28 8.77
C LEU A 145 -10.22 2.23 9.19
N ALA A 146 -9.42 2.51 10.23
CA ALA A 146 -8.48 1.55 10.79
C ALA A 146 -9.17 0.29 11.35
N SER A 147 -10.32 0.45 12.01
CA SER A 147 -11.12 -0.68 12.50
C SER A 147 -11.70 -1.53 11.36
N LEU A 148 -12.19 -0.91 10.27
CA LEU A 148 -12.64 -1.63 9.08
C LEU A 148 -11.48 -2.35 8.40
N ALA A 149 -10.32 -1.69 8.27
CA ALA A 149 -9.09 -2.28 7.73
C ALA A 149 -8.67 -3.53 8.49
N LEU A 150 -8.61 -3.45 9.83
CA LEU A 150 -8.25 -4.59 10.66
C LEU A 150 -9.18 -5.80 10.46
N GLY A 151 -10.48 -5.55 10.24
CA GLY A 151 -11.46 -6.61 9.94
C GLY A 151 -11.24 -7.30 8.59
N LEU A 152 -10.50 -6.69 7.66
CA LEU A 152 -10.15 -7.25 6.36
C LEU A 152 -8.83 -8.04 6.40
N GLY A 153 -7.90 -7.64 7.28
CA GLY A 153 -6.64 -8.34 7.51
C GLY A 153 -5.67 -7.53 8.38
N ALA A 154 -4.78 -8.22 9.09
CA ALA A 154 -3.85 -7.60 10.04
C ALA A 154 -2.86 -6.63 9.38
N ASP A 155 -2.49 -6.86 8.12
CA ASP A 155 -1.60 -5.97 7.35
C ASP A 155 -2.33 -4.77 6.72
N VAL A 156 -3.66 -4.76 6.63
CA VAL A 156 -4.42 -3.69 5.94
C VAL A 156 -4.26 -2.33 6.64
N PRO A 157 -4.29 -2.23 7.99
CA PRO A 157 -4.05 -0.96 8.68
C PRO A 157 -2.73 -0.28 8.31
N PHE A 158 -1.67 -1.05 8.02
CA PHE A 158 -0.37 -0.50 7.64
C PHE A 158 -0.49 0.39 6.40
N PHE A 159 -1.27 -0.02 5.40
CA PHE A 159 -1.44 0.73 4.14
C PHE A 159 -2.34 1.97 4.25
N LEU A 160 -2.96 2.20 5.42
CA LEU A 160 -3.58 3.50 5.73
C LEU A 160 -2.55 4.52 6.22
N VAL A 161 -1.43 4.04 6.80
CA VAL A 161 -0.35 4.87 7.35
C VAL A 161 0.78 5.04 6.31
N GLY A 162 1.23 3.94 5.73
CA GLY A 162 2.32 3.88 4.75
C GLY A 162 3.71 4.15 5.32
N GLY A 163 4.69 4.24 4.42
CA GLY A 163 6.08 4.56 4.75
C GLY A 163 6.76 3.47 5.57
N THR A 164 7.39 3.86 6.68
CA THR A 164 8.08 2.94 7.60
C THR A 164 7.37 2.98 8.95
N ALA A 165 7.01 1.82 9.50
CA ALA A 165 6.31 1.75 10.77
C ALA A 165 6.63 0.49 11.55
N ARG A 166 6.74 0.60 12.87
CA ARG A 166 6.71 -0.56 13.77
C ARG A 166 5.26 -0.97 13.99
N GLY A 167 4.95 -2.24 13.78
CA GLY A 167 3.68 -2.86 14.12
C GLY A 167 3.83 -3.81 15.31
N VAL A 168 2.95 -3.67 16.29
CA VAL A 168 2.82 -4.62 17.41
C VAL A 168 1.39 -5.17 17.48
N GLY A 169 1.12 -6.12 18.38
CA GLY A 169 -0.18 -6.81 18.45
C GLY A 169 -0.22 -7.95 17.44
N VAL A 170 -1.22 -8.03 16.58
CA VAL A 170 -1.15 -8.84 15.34
C VAL A 170 -0.53 -8.08 14.16
N GLY A 171 -0.05 -6.85 14.37
CA GLY A 171 0.53 -5.95 13.35
C GLY A 171 -0.28 -4.66 13.14
N GLU A 172 -1.39 -4.49 13.87
CA GLU A 172 -2.37 -3.42 13.74
C GLU A 172 -2.04 -2.17 14.54
N VAL A 173 -1.26 -2.30 15.61
CA VAL A 173 -0.85 -1.16 16.45
C VAL A 173 0.42 -0.57 15.88
N LEU A 174 0.27 0.54 15.14
CA LEU A 174 1.32 1.11 14.32
C LEU A 174 1.94 2.37 14.93
N GLN A 175 3.26 2.42 14.89
CA GLN A 175 4.05 3.61 15.21
C GLN A 175 4.95 3.94 14.01
N SER A 176 4.74 5.11 13.41
CA SER A 176 5.59 5.59 12.31
C SER A 176 7.06 5.75 12.74
N LEU A 177 7.97 5.37 11.86
CA LEU A 177 9.40 5.48 12.01
C LEU A 177 10.00 6.33 10.88
N PRO A 178 11.22 6.88 11.06
CA PRO A 178 11.97 7.49 9.97
C PRO A 178 12.23 6.48 8.84
N ALA A 179 12.24 6.96 7.60
CA ALA A 179 12.58 6.14 6.44
C ALA A 179 14.02 5.61 6.53
N PRO A 180 14.29 4.36 6.11
CA PRO A 180 15.63 3.83 5.98
C PRO A 180 16.48 4.70 5.05
N THR A 181 17.76 4.87 5.39
CA THR A 181 18.70 5.69 4.60
C THR A 181 19.45 4.87 3.54
N ALA A 182 19.17 3.57 3.41
CA ALA A 182 19.87 2.66 2.50
C ALA A 182 18.88 2.00 1.53
N TRP A 183 19.35 1.74 0.32
CA TRP A 183 18.58 1.09 -0.73
C TRP A 183 18.62 -0.42 -0.54
N GLU A 184 17.45 -1.03 -0.40
CA GLU A 184 17.31 -2.48 -0.26
C GLU A 184 16.93 -3.09 -1.61
N TYR A 185 17.67 -4.11 -2.04
CA TYR A 185 17.31 -4.89 -3.23
C TYR A 185 16.37 -6.02 -2.80
N LEU A 186 15.15 -6.02 -3.33
CA LEU A 186 14.23 -7.15 -3.16
C LEU A 186 14.57 -8.24 -4.19
N ALA A 187 15.09 -9.37 -3.72
CA ALA A 187 15.17 -10.59 -4.51
C ALA A 187 14.02 -11.52 -4.11
N ALA A 188 13.01 -11.63 -4.98
CA ALA A 188 11.94 -12.61 -4.82
C ALA A 188 12.32 -13.90 -5.56
N PRO A 189 12.83 -14.95 -4.87
CA PRO A 189 13.02 -16.24 -5.52
C PRO A 189 11.65 -16.79 -5.96
N THR A 190 11.60 -17.60 -7.01
CA THR A 190 10.38 -18.29 -7.47
C THR A 190 9.85 -19.35 -6.49
N VAL A 191 10.36 -19.39 -5.26
CA VAL A 191 9.98 -20.32 -4.19
C VAL A 191 8.91 -19.64 -3.33
N ARG A 192 7.74 -20.26 -3.24
CA ARG A 192 6.66 -19.78 -2.36
C ARG A 192 6.75 -20.41 -0.98
N LEU A 193 6.67 -19.57 0.04
CA LEU A 193 6.48 -20.00 1.41
C LEU A 193 4.97 -20.09 1.66
N ARG A 194 4.50 -21.21 2.22
CA ARG A 194 3.12 -21.35 2.66
C ARG A 194 3.01 -20.66 4.00
N ASP A 195 2.34 -19.52 4.06
CA ASP A 195 1.93 -18.94 5.34
C ASP A 195 1.09 -20.00 6.05
N GLY A 196 1.52 -20.39 7.24
CA GLY A 196 0.97 -21.54 7.96
C GLY A 196 -0.52 -21.37 8.19
N GLY A 197 -1.34 -21.97 7.31
CA GLY A 197 -2.74 -22.23 7.59
C GLY A 197 -2.81 -23.00 8.90
N GLY A 198 -3.68 -22.57 9.81
CA GLY A 198 -3.90 -23.29 11.06
C GLY A 198 -4.16 -24.77 10.77
N VAL A 199 -3.43 -25.66 11.43
CA VAL A 199 -3.68 -27.10 11.42
C VAL A 199 -3.81 -27.57 12.88
N PRO A 200 -4.91 -28.22 13.25
CA PRO A 200 -4.94 -29.07 14.44
C PRO A 200 -4.22 -30.39 14.12
N GLY A 201 -3.18 -30.69 14.90
CA GLY A 201 -2.60 -32.03 15.01
C GLY A 201 -1.33 -32.29 14.19
N ALA A 202 -0.31 -32.75 14.91
CA ALA A 202 0.86 -33.53 14.46
C ALA A 202 2.03 -32.80 13.75
N GLY A 203 3.01 -32.40 14.57
CA GLY A 203 4.33 -33.06 14.55
C GLY A 203 5.49 -32.35 13.85
N SER A 204 6.57 -32.12 14.63
CA SER A 204 7.99 -31.93 14.24
C SER A 204 8.36 -30.56 13.65
N ALA A 205 9.47 -29.89 13.99
CA ALA A 205 10.54 -30.07 14.97
C ALA A 205 11.20 -28.70 15.20
N ALA A 206 11.88 -28.57 16.33
CA ALA A 206 12.58 -27.38 16.79
C ALA A 206 13.71 -26.90 15.87
N GLY A 207 14.03 -25.61 15.99
CA GLY A 207 15.41 -25.13 15.86
C GLY A 207 15.68 -24.06 14.80
N SER A 208 15.90 -22.83 15.26
CA SER A 208 17.18 -22.10 15.20
C SER A 208 17.00 -20.63 14.83
N GLY A 209 17.50 -19.77 15.73
CA GLY A 209 17.47 -18.32 15.59
C GLY A 209 18.33 -17.83 14.43
N PHE A 210 17.89 -16.74 13.81
CA PHE A 210 18.62 -16.07 12.75
C PHE A 210 19.50 -14.96 13.34
N ARG A 211 20.82 -15.09 13.17
CA ARG A 211 21.83 -14.07 13.47
C ARG A 211 22.54 -13.72 12.16
N LEU A 212 22.78 -12.43 11.92
CA LEU A 212 23.71 -11.92 10.91
C LEU A 212 24.56 -10.79 11.52
N PRO A 213 25.76 -10.45 10.98
CA PRO A 213 26.41 -11.00 9.78
C PRO A 213 27.87 -11.44 9.98
N GLY A 214 28.32 -12.33 9.08
CA GLY A 214 29.73 -12.58 8.81
C GLY A 214 30.08 -14.05 8.80
N GLN A 215 29.65 -14.80 7.77
CA GLN A 215 30.37 -15.92 7.13
C GLN A 215 29.68 -16.25 5.79
N ARG A 216 30.50 -16.59 4.78
CA ARG A 216 30.06 -16.88 3.40
C ARG A 216 29.38 -18.25 3.37
N CYS A 217 28.13 -18.31 2.95
CA CYS A 217 27.51 -19.56 2.50
C CYS A 217 27.71 -19.70 0.99
N ASN A 218 28.45 -20.74 0.61
CA ASN A 218 28.65 -21.14 -0.77
C ASN A 218 27.36 -21.81 -1.28
N VAL A 219 26.74 -21.27 -2.33
CA VAL A 219 25.64 -21.94 -3.04
C VAL A 219 26.14 -22.32 -4.42
N SER A 220 26.44 -23.60 -4.61
CA SER A 220 26.67 -24.22 -5.92
C SER A 220 25.33 -24.50 -6.58
N GLY A 221 25.06 -23.88 -7.73
CA GLY A 221 23.85 -24.14 -8.50
C GLY A 221 23.72 -23.20 -9.69
N SER A 222 24.27 -23.61 -10.82
CA SER A 222 24.30 -22.87 -12.08
C SER A 222 22.90 -22.73 -12.71
N ARG A 223 22.45 -21.49 -12.93
CA ARG A 223 21.82 -20.97 -14.16
C ARG A 223 21.62 -19.46 -13.99
N ARG A 224 22.30 -18.66 -14.81
CA ARG A 224 22.22 -17.19 -14.78
C ARG A 224 20.87 -16.74 -15.34
N PRO A 225 20.02 -15.99 -14.62
CA PRO A 225 18.95 -15.23 -15.25
C PRO A 225 19.57 -14.04 -16.00
N GLY A 226 19.14 -13.82 -17.25
CA GLY A 226 19.60 -12.71 -18.09
C GLY A 226 19.14 -11.37 -17.50
N TRP A 227 20.10 -10.48 -17.25
CA TRP A 227 19.84 -9.13 -16.77
C TRP A 227 19.66 -8.20 -17.95
N VAL A 228 18.47 -7.61 -18.11
CA VAL A 228 18.27 -6.46 -18.99
C VAL A 228 18.38 -5.19 -18.14
N ARG A 229 19.53 -4.52 -18.20
CA ARG A 229 19.65 -3.14 -17.71
C ARG A 229 19.00 -2.21 -18.73
N ARG A 230 17.89 -1.56 -18.37
CA ARG A 230 17.43 -0.35 -19.08
C ARG A 230 17.85 0.88 -18.27
N PRO A 231 18.58 1.84 -18.84
CA PRO A 231 18.83 3.11 -18.18
C PRO A 231 17.54 3.92 -18.08
N VAL A 232 17.27 4.48 -16.91
CA VAL A 232 16.20 5.46 -16.66
C VAL A 232 16.66 6.81 -17.24
N PRO A 233 15.81 7.58 -17.97
CA PRO A 233 16.20 8.88 -18.49
C PRO A 233 16.43 9.87 -17.35
N GLU A 234 17.55 10.62 -17.39
CA GLU A 234 17.81 11.74 -16.48
C GLU A 234 16.69 12.79 -16.61
N ARG A 235 16.03 13.11 -15.48
CA ARG A 235 15.16 14.29 -15.40
C ARG A 235 16.03 15.53 -15.54
N SER A 236 15.74 16.33 -16.56
CA SER A 236 16.35 17.64 -16.80
C SER A 236 16.19 18.53 -15.57
N ARG A 237 17.32 19.00 -15.02
CA ARG A 237 17.35 20.07 -14.02
C ARG A 237 16.94 21.37 -14.71
N GLY A 238 15.67 21.77 -14.56
CA GLY A 238 15.15 23.05 -15.01
C GLY A 238 15.87 24.21 -14.32
N ALA A 239 16.28 25.17 -15.15
CA ALA A 239 17.14 26.31 -14.85
C ALA A 239 16.68 27.21 -13.69
N ARG A 240 17.65 27.73 -12.92
CA ARG A 240 17.47 28.90 -12.05
C ARG A 240 17.28 30.15 -12.92
N PRO A 241 16.35 31.06 -12.63
CA PRO A 241 16.24 32.31 -13.38
C PRO A 241 17.41 33.24 -13.04
N ALA A 242 18.01 33.82 -14.08
CA ALA A 242 19.14 34.73 -14.02
C ALA A 242 18.75 36.12 -13.47
N HIS A 243 19.64 36.71 -12.67
CA HIS A 243 19.55 38.11 -12.25
C HIS A 243 19.64 39.07 -13.45
N PRO A 244 18.84 40.16 -13.51
CA PRO A 244 19.00 41.19 -14.52
C PRO A 244 20.22 42.09 -14.21
N PRO A 245 20.89 42.63 -15.25
CA PRO A 245 22.11 43.42 -15.09
C PRO A 245 21.83 44.84 -14.59
N ARG A 246 22.78 45.36 -13.80
CA ARG A 246 22.81 46.73 -13.28
C ARG A 246 23.01 47.75 -14.41
N THR A 247 22.13 48.73 -14.50
CA THR A 247 22.36 49.97 -15.29
C THR A 247 22.76 51.12 -14.35
N ARG A 248 23.71 51.95 -14.81
CA ARG A 248 24.27 53.12 -14.12
C ARG A 248 23.35 54.35 -14.22
N GLU A 249 23.25 55.09 -13.10
CA GLU A 249 23.09 56.55 -12.81
C GLU A 249 22.65 57.51 -13.95
N ALA A 250 21.91 58.62 -13.79
CA ALA A 250 21.52 59.57 -12.70
C ALA A 250 20.32 60.47 -13.22
N PRO A 251 19.87 61.61 -12.62
CA PRO A 251 20.20 62.25 -11.34
C PRO A 251 18.99 62.71 -10.45
N ARG A 252 19.36 63.32 -9.31
CA ARG A 252 18.62 63.75 -8.10
C ARG A 252 17.54 64.83 -8.29
N CYS A 253 16.57 64.87 -7.33
CA CYS A 253 16.00 66.08 -6.71
C CYS A 253 15.27 65.77 -5.37
N PRO A 254 14.99 66.76 -4.49
CA PRO A 254 15.26 66.66 -3.04
C PRO A 254 14.04 66.33 -2.15
N ALA A 255 14.34 65.96 -0.91
CA ALA A 255 13.41 65.63 0.17
C ALA A 255 12.68 66.88 0.74
N PRO A 256 11.45 66.75 1.28
CA PRO A 256 10.91 67.68 2.25
C PRO A 256 11.21 67.22 3.68
N GLY A 257 11.48 68.20 4.54
CA GLY A 257 12.03 68.04 5.88
C GLY A 257 11.07 67.45 6.91
N ARG A 258 11.68 67.01 8.01
CA ARG A 258 11.01 66.78 9.30
C ARG A 258 10.59 68.13 9.88
N GLY A 259 9.35 68.22 10.35
CA GLY A 259 8.86 69.31 11.19
C GLY A 259 8.24 68.73 12.45
N ALA A 260 8.78 69.20 13.58
CA ALA A 260 8.28 69.27 14.96
C ALA A 260 7.28 68.22 15.45
#